data_AF-A0A6J8E7I0-F1
#
_entry.id   AF-A0A6J8E7I0-F1
#
_cell.length_a   1.000
_cell.length_b   1.000
_cell.length_c   1.000
_cell.angle_alpha   90.00
_cell.angle_beta   90.00
_cell.angle_gamma   90.00
#
_symmetry.space_group_name_H-M   'P 1'
#
loop_
_entity.id
_entity.type
_entity.pdbx_description
1 polymer ?
#
loop_
_entity_poly.entity_id
_entity_poly.type
_entity_poly.pdbx_seq_one_letter_code
_entity_poly.pdbx_strand_id
1 'polypeptide(L)'
;MKNRPLKSTTELTKLLMSTCATTLRLQRRGLSLSVREDGICSKQSRLRGGKNTGGPQIIPYNVEDVCRSSELGKGNEFLSFQLHHFGFCLNFKQKKRCERSLEARQAEALKLWTQMSSTASKNTLPTTEMKHAIVGCLVEVCGGCSGSGSKWDKRVTACVELVSKYISHTRKPLVKKTDKISVFNTENIPSAAHGLACNGDFKCVENVQLYSMFQTTINSKYKPEPNNSIEEALFDGHDNPSPLLEIVEQFVAKQAAGNVSVYIESVRDISALRNILKVLMIYNRDIECVTFLTLKGVRKDKLASAIQRKN
;
A
#
# COMPACT_ATOMS: atom_id res chain seq x y z
N MET A 1 -22.65 6.85 41.61
CA MET A 1 -22.92 7.50 40.31
C MET A 1 -22.70 6.49 39.21
N LYS A 2 -23.74 6.16 38.44
CA LYS A 2 -23.66 5.19 37.33
C LYS A 2 -22.98 5.86 36.13
N ASN A 3 -21.80 5.37 35.75
CA ASN A 3 -21.16 5.72 34.48
C ASN A 3 -22.05 5.20 33.34
N ARG A 4 -22.70 6.13 32.63
CA ARG A 4 -23.34 5.84 31.35
C ARG A 4 -22.24 5.61 30.31
N PRO A 5 -22.30 4.54 29.50
CA PRO A 5 -21.42 4.45 28.35
C PRO A 5 -21.81 5.54 27.34
N LEU A 6 -20.82 6.28 26.83
CA LEU A 6 -21.01 7.11 25.64
C LEU A 6 -21.50 6.21 24.51
N LYS A 7 -22.74 6.40 24.07
CA LYS A 7 -23.22 5.89 22.79
C LYS A 7 -22.47 6.65 21.69
N SER A 8 -21.35 6.12 21.21
CA SER A 8 -20.77 6.52 19.92
C SER A 8 -21.68 5.98 18.82
N THR A 9 -22.57 6.83 18.30
CA THR A 9 -23.34 6.53 17.09
C THR A 9 -22.44 6.61 15.87
N THR A 10 -21.71 5.53 15.59
CA THR A 10 -20.91 5.36 14.37
C THR A 10 -21.85 5.03 13.21
N GLU A 11 -22.66 5.99 12.77
CA GLU A 11 -23.55 5.80 11.62
C GLU A 11 -22.74 5.86 10.32
N LEU A 12 -22.60 4.72 9.66
CA LEU A 12 -22.04 4.63 8.32
C LEU A 12 -23.06 5.08 7.29
N THR A 13 -22.63 5.95 6.37
CA THR A 13 -23.42 6.27 5.19
C THR A 13 -22.77 5.62 3.98
N LYS A 14 -23.47 4.68 3.33
CA LYS A 14 -23.01 4.12 2.08
C LYS A 14 -22.98 5.23 1.03
N LEU A 15 -21.81 5.44 0.43
CA LEU A 15 -21.72 6.20 -0.79
C LEU A 15 -22.06 5.25 -1.93
N LEU A 16 -23.08 5.55 -2.73
CA LEU A 16 -23.36 4.83 -3.98
C LEU A 16 -22.35 5.25 -5.07
N MET A 17 -21.06 5.26 -4.72
CA MET A 17 -19.99 5.13 -5.70
C MET A 17 -19.46 3.72 -5.57
N SER A 18 -20.16 2.81 -6.23
CA SER A 18 -19.70 1.45 -6.49
C SER A 18 -19.01 1.52 -7.86
N THR A 19 -17.70 1.41 -7.92
CA THR A 19 -16.99 1.33 -9.20
C THR A 19 -16.87 -0.14 -9.56
N CYS A 20 -17.93 -0.69 -10.15
CA CYS A 20 -17.93 -2.06 -10.64
C CYS A 20 -17.62 -2.09 -12.12
N ALA A 21 -16.85 -3.07 -12.59
CA ALA A 21 -16.72 -3.37 -14.02
C ALA A 21 -18.00 -4.08 -14.49
N THR A 22 -19.12 -3.37 -14.71
CA THR A 22 -19.45 -2.81 -16.03
C THR A 22 -20.19 -1.47 -15.97
N THR A 23 -20.17 -0.74 -14.85
CA THR A 23 -20.92 0.52 -14.78
C THR A 23 -20.36 1.50 -13.77
N LEU A 24 -19.70 2.54 -14.27
CA LEU A 24 -19.58 3.80 -13.56
C LEU A 24 -20.91 4.54 -13.70
N ARG A 25 -21.82 4.40 -12.73
CA ARG A 25 -23.06 5.20 -12.69
C ARG A 25 -22.77 6.54 -11.99
N LEU A 26 -22.20 7.50 -12.73
CA LEU A 26 -22.28 8.92 -12.41
C LEU A 26 -23.44 9.52 -13.22
N GLN A 27 -24.61 9.72 -12.58
CA GLN A 27 -25.71 10.47 -13.19
C GLN A 27 -25.42 11.98 -13.16
N ARG A 28 -24.80 12.50 -14.22
CA ARG A 28 -25.36 13.48 -15.17
C ARG A 28 -24.26 14.19 -15.95
N ARG A 29 -24.44 14.10 -17.28
CA ARG A 29 -23.76 14.80 -18.39
C ARG A 29 -22.32 14.38 -18.68
N GLY A 30 -22.27 13.35 -19.53
CA GLY A 30 -21.19 13.07 -20.49
C GLY A 30 -19.90 12.61 -19.84
N LEU A 31 -19.60 11.31 -19.89
CA LEU A 31 -18.25 10.76 -20.11
C LEU A 31 -18.20 9.25 -19.87
N SER A 32 -17.07 8.69 -20.31
CA SER A 32 -16.96 7.37 -20.86
C SER A 32 -15.99 6.45 -19.98
N LEU A 33 -16.20 5.10 -19.72
CA LEU A 33 -15.54 3.97 -19.03
C LEU A 33 -15.81 2.49 -19.54
N SER A 34 -14.78 1.81 -20.05
CA SER A 34 -14.63 0.35 -20.34
C SER A 34 -13.12 0.05 -20.54
N VAL A 35 -12.57 -0.97 -19.86
CA VAL A 35 -11.15 -1.36 -19.93
C VAL A 35 -11.04 -2.83 -20.39
N ARG A 36 -10.37 -3.08 -21.52
CA ARG A 36 -9.88 -4.39 -21.96
C ARG A 36 -8.36 -4.40 -21.88
N GLU A 37 -7.81 -5.39 -21.21
CA GLU A 37 -6.44 -5.33 -20.69
C GLU A 37 -5.43 -6.16 -21.51
N ASP A 38 -5.82 -6.64 -22.70
CA ASP A 38 -4.92 -7.33 -23.64
C ASP A 38 -4.28 -6.38 -24.66
N GLY A 39 -4.22 -5.08 -24.37
CA GLY A 39 -3.90 -4.09 -25.39
C GLY A 39 -3.46 -2.71 -24.92
N ILE A 40 -3.11 -2.48 -23.66
CA ILE A 40 -2.65 -1.13 -23.25
C ILE A 40 -1.28 -0.83 -23.90
N CYS A 41 -0.38 -1.82 -24.01
CA CYS A 41 0.94 -1.60 -24.62
C CYS A 41 1.16 -2.38 -25.94
N SER A 42 0.31 -3.36 -26.29
CA SER A 42 0.56 -4.29 -27.41
C SER A 42 -0.45 -4.22 -28.58
N LYS A 43 -1.51 -3.40 -28.53
CA LYS A 43 -2.55 -3.34 -29.59
C LYS A 43 -2.91 -1.95 -30.09
N GLN A 44 -2.01 -0.97 -30.03
CA GLN A 44 -2.33 0.38 -30.51
C GLN A 44 -2.17 0.57 -32.03
N SER A 45 -1.54 -0.37 -32.76
CA SER A 45 -1.49 -0.33 -34.23
C SER A 45 -2.80 -0.77 -34.91
N ARG A 46 -3.75 -1.40 -34.19
CA ARG A 46 -5.04 -1.87 -34.76
C ARG A 46 -6.28 -1.07 -34.32
N LEU A 47 -6.19 -0.23 -33.29
CA LEU A 47 -7.34 0.49 -32.73
C LEU A 47 -7.62 1.86 -33.38
N ARG A 48 -6.84 2.30 -34.36
CA ARG A 48 -7.13 3.52 -35.15
C ARG A 48 -8.22 3.33 -36.23
N GLY A 49 -8.75 2.13 -36.44
CA GLY A 49 -9.69 1.84 -37.54
C GLY A 49 -11.00 1.13 -37.18
N GLY A 50 -11.24 0.76 -35.92
CA GLY A 50 -12.39 -0.05 -35.53
C GLY A 50 -13.49 0.76 -34.84
N LYS A 51 -14.66 0.89 -35.48
CA LYS A 51 -15.90 1.40 -34.85
C LYS A 51 -16.27 0.49 -33.67
N ASN A 52 -16.13 0.97 -32.43
CA ASN A 52 -16.66 0.30 -31.25
C ASN A 52 -17.98 0.95 -30.83
N THR A 53 -19.08 0.25 -31.08
CA THR A 53 -20.42 0.50 -30.52
C THR A 53 -20.47 -0.01 -29.09
N GLY A 54 -20.38 0.87 -28.10
CA GLY A 54 -20.54 0.43 -26.72
C GLY A 54 -19.92 1.36 -25.70
N GLY A 55 -20.65 2.44 -25.43
CA GLY A 55 -20.57 3.16 -24.18
C GLY A 55 -19.24 3.76 -23.78
N PRO A 56 -19.25 4.32 -22.57
CA PRO A 56 -18.13 4.93 -21.92
C PRO A 56 -16.66 4.28 -22.18
N GLN A 57 -15.47 4.98 -22.37
CA GLN A 57 -14.03 4.55 -22.07
C GLN A 57 -13.13 5.46 -21.14
N ILE A 58 -12.32 4.91 -20.19
CA ILE A 58 -11.21 5.62 -19.46
C ILE A 58 -9.97 5.57 -20.34
N ILE A 59 -9.36 6.72 -20.61
CA ILE A 59 -8.05 6.80 -21.25
C ILE A 59 -7.10 7.40 -20.20
N PRO A 60 -6.02 6.71 -19.81
CA PRO A 60 -4.99 7.30 -18.96
C PRO A 60 -4.51 8.61 -19.59
N TYR A 61 -4.40 9.68 -18.80
CA TYR A 61 -3.87 10.96 -19.28
C TYR A 61 -2.48 10.82 -19.92
N ASN A 62 -1.70 9.83 -19.47
CA ASN A 62 -0.46 9.44 -20.09
C ASN A 62 -0.33 7.90 -20.13
N VAL A 63 -0.70 7.31 -21.27
CA VAL A 63 -0.62 5.85 -21.48
C VAL A 63 0.83 5.37 -21.46
N GLU A 64 1.77 6.20 -21.92
CA GLU A 64 3.20 5.86 -21.95
C GLU A 64 3.77 5.73 -20.53
N ASP A 65 3.37 6.60 -19.60
CA ASP A 65 3.75 6.49 -18.19
C ASP A 65 3.17 5.25 -17.51
N VAL A 66 1.96 4.82 -17.91
CA VAL A 66 1.31 3.60 -17.38
C VAL A 66 1.92 2.33 -17.96
N CYS A 67 2.43 2.39 -19.20
CA CYS A 67 3.07 1.29 -19.92
C CYS A 67 4.58 1.19 -19.72
N ARG A 68 5.19 2.12 -18.97
CA ARG A 68 6.63 2.10 -18.73
C ARG A 68 7.00 0.84 -17.94
N SER A 69 8.07 0.16 -18.35
CA SER A 69 8.62 -0.94 -17.58
C SER A 69 8.93 -0.46 -16.16
N SER A 70 8.40 -1.14 -15.16
CA SER A 70 8.66 -0.79 -13.77
C SER A 70 10.15 -0.83 -13.47
N GLU A 71 10.66 0.27 -12.92
CA GLU A 71 12.03 0.34 -12.41
C GLU A 71 12.23 -0.59 -11.20
N LEU A 72 11.14 -1.07 -10.61
CA LEU A 72 11.11 -2.01 -9.49
C LEU A 72 11.11 -3.49 -9.94
N GLY A 73 11.35 -3.74 -11.23
CA GLY A 73 11.47 -5.07 -11.81
C GLY A 73 10.15 -5.65 -12.32
N LYS A 74 10.28 -6.76 -13.05
CA LYS A 74 9.15 -7.48 -13.67
C LYS A 74 8.23 -8.07 -12.60
N GLY A 75 6.91 -7.92 -12.78
CA GLY A 75 5.89 -8.39 -11.84
C GLY A 75 5.58 -7.39 -10.72
N ASN A 76 6.24 -6.23 -10.70
CA ASN A 76 6.06 -5.15 -9.74
C ASN A 76 5.55 -3.86 -10.41
N GLU A 77 4.90 -3.95 -11.58
CA GLU A 77 4.41 -2.81 -12.36
C GLU A 77 3.24 -2.06 -11.72
N PHE A 78 2.55 -2.72 -10.78
CA PHE A 78 1.47 -2.11 -10.01
C PHE A 78 1.99 -1.29 -8.82
N LEU A 79 3.26 -1.48 -8.41
CA LEU A 79 3.83 -0.73 -7.30
C LEU A 79 4.08 0.72 -7.71
N SER A 80 3.56 1.64 -6.91
CA SER A 80 3.57 3.07 -7.21
C SER A 80 4.27 3.83 -6.08
N PHE A 81 5.47 4.34 -6.37
CA PHE A 81 6.26 5.18 -5.47
C PHE A 81 6.73 6.44 -6.21
N GLN A 82 6.94 7.52 -5.46
CA GLN A 82 7.59 8.71 -5.99
C GLN A 82 9.11 8.47 -6.05
N LEU A 83 9.57 7.90 -7.16
CA LEU A 83 10.99 7.69 -7.45
C LEU A 83 11.56 8.88 -8.23
N HIS A 84 12.86 9.13 -8.11
CA HIS A 84 13.59 10.21 -8.81
C HIS A 84 13.06 11.62 -8.56
N HIS A 85 12.26 11.81 -7.51
CA HIS A 85 11.76 13.13 -7.17
C HIS A 85 12.84 13.92 -6.43
N PHE A 86 13.33 14.97 -7.08
CA PHE A 86 14.23 15.93 -6.45
C PHE A 86 13.50 16.64 -5.33
N GLY A 87 14.00 16.49 -4.10
CA GLY A 87 13.48 17.19 -2.93
C GLY A 87 14.58 17.39 -1.91
N PHE A 88 14.42 18.45 -1.13
CA PHE A 88 15.38 18.84 -0.10
C PHE A 88 15.01 18.15 1.21
N CYS A 89 15.81 17.16 1.60
CA CYS A 89 15.72 16.56 2.92
C CYS A 89 16.63 17.34 3.88
N LEU A 90 16.06 18.28 4.62
CA LEU A 90 16.78 19.12 5.59
C LEU A 90 17.02 18.39 6.92
N ASN A 91 17.68 17.23 6.91
CA ASN A 91 17.98 16.51 8.15
C ASN A 91 19.48 16.27 8.34
N PHE A 92 20.13 17.27 8.97
CA PHE A 92 21.57 17.28 9.30
C PHE A 92 21.99 16.20 10.30
N LYS A 93 21.06 15.47 10.94
CA LYS A 93 21.34 14.46 11.97
C LYS A 93 21.27 13.00 11.49
N GLN A 94 20.94 12.76 10.22
CA GLN A 94 20.74 11.39 9.69
C GLN A 94 21.98 10.50 9.82
N LYS A 95 23.18 11.03 9.54
CA LYS A 95 24.43 10.25 9.61
C LYS A 95 24.67 9.71 11.03
N LYS A 96 24.63 10.59 12.02
CA LYS A 96 24.82 10.24 13.44
C LYS A 96 23.76 9.23 13.92
N ARG A 97 22.51 9.41 13.49
CA ARG A 97 21.41 8.49 13.80
C ARG A 97 21.64 7.11 13.19
N CYS A 98 22.05 7.04 11.92
CA CYS A 98 22.33 5.79 11.23
C CYS A 98 23.48 5.02 11.86
N GLU A 99 24.55 5.72 12.28
CA GLU A 99 25.67 5.13 13.01
C GLU A 99 25.20 4.55 14.36
N ARG A 100 24.48 5.34 15.16
CA ARG A 100 23.99 4.92 16.49
C ARG A 100 22.95 3.80 16.45
N SER A 101 22.15 3.73 15.39
CA SER A 101 21.09 2.72 15.27
C SER A 101 21.56 1.43 14.59
N LEU A 102 22.82 1.33 14.15
CA LEU A 102 23.30 0.23 13.32
C LEU A 102 23.09 -1.14 13.97
N GLU A 103 23.57 -1.33 15.21
CA GLU A 103 23.43 -2.61 15.93
C GLU A 103 21.97 -2.98 16.17
N ALA A 104 21.14 -1.99 16.51
CA ALA A 104 19.71 -2.22 16.72
C ALA A 104 18.99 -2.60 15.41
N ARG A 105 19.34 -1.97 14.27
CA ARG A 105 18.80 -2.35 12.95
C ARG A 105 19.24 -3.75 12.54
N GLN A 106 20.49 -4.14 12.83
CA GLN A 106 20.97 -5.51 12.60
C GLN A 106 20.24 -6.54 13.47
N ALA A 107 19.99 -6.21 14.75
CA ALA A 107 19.24 -7.06 15.65
C ALA A 107 17.79 -7.26 15.16
N GLU A 108 17.12 -6.20 14.72
CA GLU A 108 15.77 -6.28 14.15
C GLU A 108 15.74 -7.06 12.82
N ALA A 109 16.75 -6.90 11.96
CA ALA A 109 16.91 -7.71 10.75
C ALA A 109 17.03 -9.21 11.07
N LEU A 110 17.81 -9.58 12.09
CA LEU A 110 17.93 -10.97 12.53
C LEU A 110 16.62 -11.51 13.10
N LYS A 111 15.92 -10.73 13.93
CA LYS A 111 14.61 -11.10 14.47
C LYS A 111 13.59 -11.33 13.35
N LEU A 112 13.52 -10.42 12.38
CA LEU A 112 12.62 -10.55 11.24
C LEU A 112 12.94 -11.80 10.42
N TRP A 113 14.22 -12.09 10.17
CA TRP A 113 14.61 -13.34 9.50
C TRP A 113 14.12 -14.58 10.26
N THR A 114 14.31 -14.63 11.58
CA THR A 114 13.83 -15.75 12.41
C THR A 114 12.31 -15.89 12.32
N GLN A 115 11.56 -14.80 12.38
CA GLN A 115 10.10 -14.81 12.24
C GLN A 115 9.65 -15.32 10.85
N MET A 116 10.22 -14.77 9.78
CA MET A 116 9.89 -15.15 8.40
C MET A 116 10.24 -16.61 8.10
N SER A 117 11.42 -17.07 8.55
CA SER A 117 11.87 -18.46 8.34
C SER A 117 11.07 -19.48 9.15
N SER A 118 10.61 -19.14 10.36
CA SER A 118 9.74 -20.02 11.17
C SER A 118 8.34 -20.18 10.58
N THR A 119 7.86 -19.16 9.88
CA THR A 119 6.52 -19.11 9.27
C THR A 119 6.48 -19.77 7.90
N ALA A 120 7.57 -19.65 7.14
CA ALA A 120 7.70 -20.34 5.88
C ALA A 120 7.79 -21.85 6.12
N SER A 121 7.21 -22.67 5.23
CA SER A 121 7.38 -24.13 5.30
C SER A 121 8.87 -24.46 5.22
N LYS A 122 9.40 -25.33 6.09
CA LYS A 122 10.82 -25.71 6.12
C LYS A 122 11.36 -25.93 4.69
N ASN A 123 12.47 -25.27 4.34
CA ASN A 123 13.16 -25.28 3.04
C ASN A 123 12.53 -24.47 1.89
N THR A 124 11.52 -23.62 2.12
CA THR A 124 11.00 -22.75 1.03
C THR A 124 11.81 -21.48 0.80
N LEU A 125 12.44 -20.91 1.83
CA LEU A 125 13.17 -19.64 1.72
C LEU A 125 14.67 -19.84 1.51
N PRO A 126 15.30 -19.25 0.48
CA PRO A 126 16.75 -19.28 0.30
C PRO A 126 17.43 -18.43 1.38
N THR A 127 18.06 -19.10 2.35
CA THR A 127 18.61 -18.46 3.56
C THR A 127 19.51 -17.27 3.27
N THR A 128 20.50 -17.43 2.38
CA THR A 128 21.48 -16.39 2.09
C THR A 128 20.84 -15.19 1.40
N GLU A 129 20.03 -15.44 0.36
CA GLU A 129 19.37 -14.36 -0.40
C GLU A 129 18.36 -13.59 0.44
N MET A 130 17.55 -14.29 1.24
CA MET A 130 16.58 -13.63 2.10
C MET A 130 17.25 -12.79 3.19
N LYS A 131 18.32 -13.30 3.82
CA LYS A 131 19.11 -12.50 4.77
C LYS A 131 19.69 -11.26 4.11
N HIS A 132 20.23 -11.39 2.90
CA HIS A 132 20.76 -10.26 2.14
C HIS A 132 19.67 -9.23 1.85
N ALA A 133 18.49 -9.65 1.38
CA ALA A 133 17.38 -8.75 1.10
C ALA A 133 16.85 -8.03 2.37
N ILE A 134 16.79 -8.74 3.50
CA ILE A 134 16.43 -8.13 4.80
C ILE A 134 17.45 -7.07 5.21
N VAL A 135 18.74 -7.38 5.11
CA VAL A 135 19.84 -6.46 5.45
C VAL A 135 19.85 -5.25 4.51
N GLY A 136 19.66 -5.44 3.21
CA GLY A 136 19.57 -4.35 2.24
C GLY A 136 18.43 -3.38 2.55
N CYS A 137 17.24 -3.90 2.88
CA CYS A 137 16.07 -3.08 3.21
C CYS A 137 16.17 -2.37 4.57
N LEU A 138 16.60 -3.06 5.62
CA LEU A 138 16.54 -2.53 7.00
C LEU A 138 17.85 -1.90 7.50
N VAL A 139 19.00 -2.30 6.93
CA VAL A 139 20.33 -2.00 7.48
C VAL A 139 21.19 -1.14 6.55
N GLU A 140 21.31 -1.49 5.27
CA GLU A 140 22.31 -0.83 4.42
C GLU A 140 21.88 0.58 4.00
N VAL A 141 20.61 0.73 3.63
CA VAL A 141 20.08 2.02 3.19
C VAL A 141 19.44 2.73 4.37
N CYS A 142 20.25 3.46 5.16
CA CYS A 142 19.77 4.27 6.28
C CYS A 142 19.74 5.78 5.96
N GLY A 143 18.76 6.49 6.52
CA GLY A 143 18.53 7.90 6.25
C GLY A 143 17.54 8.15 5.10
N GLY A 144 17.44 9.42 4.70
CA GLY A 144 16.60 9.88 3.59
C GLY A 144 15.21 10.34 4.05
N CYS A 145 14.50 10.98 3.14
CA CYS A 145 13.11 11.41 3.33
C CYS A 145 12.19 10.56 2.46
N SER A 146 11.00 10.25 2.95
CA SER A 146 10.01 9.53 2.15
C SER A 146 9.67 10.30 0.87
N GLY A 147 9.63 9.60 -0.26
CA GLY A 147 9.28 10.15 -1.57
C GLY A 147 10.34 11.05 -2.20
N SER A 148 11.58 11.08 -1.70
CA SER A 148 12.60 11.98 -2.26
C SER A 148 14.04 11.51 -2.16
N GLY A 149 14.75 11.66 -3.29
CA GLY A 149 16.20 11.49 -3.40
C GLY A 149 16.67 10.03 -3.49
N SER A 150 17.91 9.85 -3.92
CA SER A 150 18.48 8.54 -4.26
C SER A 150 18.52 7.54 -3.10
N LYS A 151 18.58 8.01 -1.85
CA LYS A 151 18.50 7.13 -0.67
C LYS A 151 17.11 6.50 -0.52
N TRP A 152 16.05 7.27 -0.76
CA TRP A 152 14.69 6.74 -0.74
C TRP A 152 14.50 5.71 -1.85
N ASP A 153 14.92 6.05 -3.07
CA ASP A 153 14.79 5.18 -4.24
C ASP A 153 15.49 3.82 -3.99
N LYS A 154 16.73 3.84 -3.50
CA LYS A 154 17.48 2.62 -3.15
C LYS A 154 16.78 1.80 -2.07
N ARG A 155 16.18 2.45 -1.07
CA ARG A 155 15.45 1.76 0.00
C ARG A 155 14.19 1.10 -0.53
N VAL A 156 13.40 1.81 -1.34
CA VAL A 156 12.20 1.26 -1.97
C VAL A 156 12.58 0.02 -2.78
N THR A 157 13.59 0.10 -3.65
CA THR A 157 14.04 -1.05 -4.44
C THR A 157 14.46 -2.23 -3.56
N ALA A 158 15.28 -2.01 -2.53
CA ALA A 158 15.72 -3.08 -1.63
C ALA A 158 14.56 -3.73 -0.85
N CYS A 159 13.61 -2.93 -0.38
CA CYS A 159 12.45 -3.43 0.35
C CYS A 159 11.43 -4.11 -0.57
N VAL A 160 11.27 -3.66 -1.81
CA VAL A 160 10.46 -4.36 -2.82
C VAL A 160 11.07 -5.72 -3.12
N GLU A 161 12.40 -5.80 -3.31
CA GLU A 161 13.09 -7.07 -3.53
C GLU A 161 12.83 -8.06 -2.38
N LEU A 162 12.92 -7.60 -1.12
CA LEU A 162 12.60 -8.40 0.05
C LEU A 162 11.18 -8.99 -0.01
N VAL A 163 10.18 -8.15 -0.25
CA VAL A 163 8.77 -8.58 -0.27
C VAL A 163 8.50 -9.50 -1.45
N SER A 164 8.94 -9.13 -2.65
CA SER A 164 8.77 -9.95 -3.86
C SER A 164 9.43 -11.32 -3.71
N LYS A 165 10.64 -11.40 -3.15
CA LYS A 165 11.32 -12.68 -2.87
C LYS A 165 10.55 -13.53 -1.87
N TYR A 166 10.04 -12.95 -0.78
CA TYR A 166 9.26 -13.72 0.19
C TYR A 166 7.98 -14.30 -0.43
N ILE A 167 7.24 -13.48 -1.18
CA ILE A 167 5.98 -13.90 -1.81
C ILE A 167 6.23 -15.00 -2.86
N SER A 168 7.27 -14.89 -3.68
CA SER A 168 7.57 -15.89 -4.71
C SER A 168 7.96 -17.25 -4.14
N HIS A 169 8.68 -17.27 -3.02
CA HIS A 169 9.17 -18.51 -2.41
C HIS A 169 8.17 -19.21 -1.51
N THR A 170 7.33 -18.47 -0.79
CA THR A 170 6.34 -19.10 0.13
C THR A 170 5.21 -19.79 -0.61
N ARG A 171 4.95 -19.45 -1.88
CA ARG A 171 3.85 -19.99 -2.73
C ARG A 171 2.46 -19.90 -2.08
N LYS A 172 2.33 -19.18 -0.97
CA LYS A 172 1.08 -18.91 -0.25
C LYS A 172 0.69 -17.47 -0.55
N PRO A 173 -0.49 -17.22 -1.13
CA PRO A 173 -0.93 -15.86 -1.33
C PRO A 173 -1.16 -15.19 0.01
N LEU A 174 -0.93 -13.87 0.07
CA LEU A 174 -1.20 -13.06 1.27
C LEU A 174 -2.70 -13.07 1.60
N VAL A 175 -3.53 -13.08 0.55
CA VAL A 175 -4.99 -13.19 0.63
C VAL A 175 -5.49 -14.25 -0.35
N LYS A 176 -6.47 -15.05 0.08
CA LYS A 176 -7.13 -16.03 -0.79
C LYS A 176 -8.16 -15.29 -1.65
N LYS A 177 -8.47 -15.84 -2.84
CA LYS A 177 -9.54 -15.30 -3.70
C LYS A 177 -10.92 -15.27 -3.03
N THR A 178 -11.14 -16.11 -2.02
CA THR A 178 -12.37 -16.16 -1.23
C THR A 178 -12.42 -15.16 -0.08
N ASP A 179 -11.29 -14.52 0.25
CA ASP A 179 -11.22 -13.57 1.36
C ASP A 179 -11.96 -12.27 0.98
N LYS A 180 -12.87 -11.80 1.83
CA LYS A 180 -13.50 -10.49 1.67
C LYS A 180 -12.53 -9.42 2.15
N ILE A 181 -12.02 -8.58 1.25
CA ILE A 181 -11.01 -7.57 1.60
C ILE A 181 -11.67 -6.22 1.87
N SER A 182 -11.21 -5.58 2.95
CA SER A 182 -11.50 -4.21 3.32
C SER A 182 -10.20 -3.41 3.35
N VAL A 183 -10.27 -2.15 2.93
CA VAL A 183 -9.14 -1.20 2.94
C VAL A 183 -9.57 0.05 3.69
N PHE A 184 -8.64 0.62 4.46
CA PHE A 184 -8.80 1.87 5.17
C PHE A 184 -7.43 2.55 5.26
N ASN A 185 -7.40 3.81 5.67
CA ASN A 185 -6.15 4.53 5.89
C ASN A 185 -5.45 4.02 7.17
N THR A 186 -4.41 3.20 7.01
CA THR A 186 -3.64 2.57 8.09
C THR A 186 -2.80 3.57 8.89
N GLU A 187 -2.58 4.79 8.37
CA GLU A 187 -1.91 5.86 9.11
C GLU A 187 -2.76 6.40 10.29
N ASN A 188 -4.07 6.12 10.31
CA ASN A 188 -5.00 6.56 11.36
C ASN A 188 -5.51 5.37 12.20
N ILE A 189 -4.70 4.91 13.16
CA ILE A 189 -4.96 3.64 13.88
C ILE A 189 -6.18 3.72 14.84
N PRO A 190 -6.43 4.78 15.63
CA PRO A 190 -7.70 4.89 16.36
C PRO A 190 -8.78 5.50 15.46
N SER A 191 -9.06 4.87 14.32
CA SER A 191 -10.12 5.27 13.40
C SER A 191 -11.37 4.39 13.59
N ALA A 192 -12.55 4.98 13.43
CA ALA A 192 -13.77 4.20 13.30
C ALA A 192 -13.71 3.33 12.03
N ALA A 193 -13.02 3.79 10.98
CA ALA A 193 -12.72 3.01 9.79
C ALA A 193 -11.92 1.73 10.10
N HIS A 194 -10.90 1.77 10.96
CA HIS A 194 -10.17 0.59 11.41
C HIS A 194 -11.12 -0.45 12.03
N GLY A 195 -11.92 -0.03 13.00
CA GLY A 195 -12.88 -0.91 13.67
C GLY A 195 -13.96 -1.47 12.73
N LEU A 196 -14.24 -0.84 11.60
CA LEU A 196 -15.20 -1.32 10.61
C LEU A 196 -14.56 -2.19 9.53
N ALA A 197 -13.31 -1.89 9.17
CA ALA A 197 -12.55 -2.65 8.20
C ALA A 197 -12.04 -3.96 8.78
N CYS A 198 -11.62 -3.97 10.04
CA CYS A 198 -10.90 -5.10 10.64
C CYS A 198 -11.75 -5.97 11.59
N ASN A 199 -13.01 -5.60 11.85
CA ASN A 199 -13.95 -6.44 12.62
C ASN A 199 -14.96 -7.16 11.70
N GLY A 200 -15.21 -8.45 11.98
CA GLY A 200 -16.17 -9.29 11.26
C GLY A 200 -15.53 -10.23 10.23
N ASP A 201 -16.25 -10.52 9.14
CA ASP A 201 -15.82 -11.47 8.09
C ASP A 201 -14.75 -10.91 7.12
N PHE A 202 -14.33 -9.65 7.30
CA PHE A 202 -13.37 -9.01 6.42
C PHE A 202 -11.94 -9.32 6.85
N LYS A 203 -11.10 -9.67 5.87
CA LYS A 203 -9.67 -9.79 6.07
C LYS A 203 -9.03 -8.42 5.87
N CYS A 204 -8.68 -7.81 6.99
CA CYS A 204 -7.96 -6.55 7.06
C CYS A 204 -6.46 -6.76 6.84
N VAL A 205 -5.80 -5.75 6.28
CA VAL A 205 -4.38 -5.83 5.91
C VAL A 205 -3.47 -6.08 7.12
N GLU A 206 -3.82 -5.56 8.29
CA GLU A 206 -3.08 -5.78 9.54
C GLU A 206 -3.07 -7.25 9.98
N ASN A 207 -4.08 -8.02 9.59
CA ASN A 207 -4.19 -9.44 9.89
C ASN A 207 -3.38 -10.31 8.91
N VAL A 208 -2.79 -9.71 7.86
CA VAL A 208 -1.88 -10.41 6.97
C VAL A 208 -0.57 -10.64 7.71
N GLN A 209 -0.15 -11.90 7.79
CA GLN A 209 1.01 -12.31 8.59
C GLN A 209 2.29 -11.51 8.29
N LEU A 210 2.56 -11.26 7.00
CA LEU A 210 3.71 -10.46 6.60
C LEU A 210 3.61 -9.00 7.06
N TYR A 211 2.41 -8.41 7.02
CA TYR A 211 2.16 -7.07 7.52
C TYR A 211 2.44 -6.99 9.02
N SER A 212 1.90 -7.94 9.81
CA SER A 212 2.09 -7.99 11.26
C SER A 212 3.57 -8.12 11.67
N MET A 213 4.35 -8.94 10.95
CA MET A 213 5.80 -9.04 11.15
C MET A 213 6.49 -7.69 10.90
N PHE A 214 6.21 -7.06 9.76
CA PHE A 214 6.83 -5.77 9.42
C PHE A 214 6.38 -4.64 10.36
N GLN A 215 5.11 -4.63 10.77
CA GLN A 215 4.60 -3.65 11.72
C GLN A 215 5.36 -3.72 13.04
N THR A 216 5.63 -4.94 13.51
CA THR A 216 6.43 -5.17 14.72
C THR A 216 7.85 -4.61 14.53
N THR A 217 8.51 -4.95 13.42
CA THR A 217 9.87 -4.46 13.10
C THR A 217 9.94 -2.94 12.95
N ILE A 218 8.96 -2.31 12.29
CA ILE A 218 8.95 -0.87 12.01
C ILE A 218 8.69 -0.06 13.27
N ASN A 219 7.87 -0.59 14.18
CA ASN A 219 7.60 0.03 15.48
C ASN A 219 8.71 -0.17 16.50
N SER A 220 9.75 -0.94 16.17
CA SER A 220 10.89 -1.17 17.07
C SER A 220 11.62 0.13 17.39
N LYS A 221 12.11 0.22 18.62
CA LYS A 221 12.84 1.36 19.17
C LYS A 221 14.23 0.93 19.60
N TYR A 222 15.11 1.92 19.77
CA TYR A 222 16.44 1.71 20.32
C TYR A 222 16.81 2.83 21.28
N LYS A 223 17.83 2.59 22.11
CA LYS A 223 18.42 3.58 22.99
C LYS A 223 19.71 4.09 22.35
N PRO A 224 19.76 5.35 21.88
CA PRO A 224 20.96 5.90 21.27
C PRO A 224 22.13 6.04 22.24
N GLU A 225 21.84 6.15 23.54
CA GLU A 225 22.81 6.21 24.63
C GLU A 225 22.38 5.20 25.71
N PRO A 226 23.20 4.19 26.07
CA PRO A 226 22.80 3.13 27.01
C PRO A 226 22.38 3.63 28.39
N ASN A 227 22.96 4.75 28.82
CA ASN A 227 22.74 5.34 30.14
C ASN A 227 21.56 6.32 30.17
N ASN A 228 20.89 6.54 29.04
CA ASN A 228 19.73 7.42 28.95
C ASN A 228 18.43 6.60 28.85
N SER A 229 17.35 7.11 29.42
CA SER A 229 16.02 6.49 29.34
C SER A 229 15.30 6.79 28.02
N ILE A 230 15.84 7.70 27.20
CA ILE A 230 15.21 8.10 25.94
C ILE A 230 15.36 7.01 24.89
N GLU A 231 14.22 6.53 24.40
CA GLU A 231 14.13 5.63 23.25
C GLU A 231 13.74 6.41 22.00
N GLU A 232 14.40 6.09 20.89
CA GLU A 232 14.08 6.64 19.57
C GLU A 232 13.54 5.52 18.68
N ALA A 233 12.63 5.86 17.76
CA ALA A 233 12.14 4.92 16.77
C ALA A 233 13.29 4.48 15.84
N LEU A 234 13.31 3.21 15.42
CA LEU A 234 14.29 2.78 14.43
C LEU A 234 13.93 3.25 13.03
N PHE A 235 12.65 3.26 12.68
CA PHE A 235 12.14 3.56 11.34
C PHE A 235 11.06 4.65 11.37
N ASP A 236 11.42 5.85 11.79
CA ASP A 236 10.48 6.97 11.82
C ASP A 236 10.23 7.55 10.41
N GLY A 237 9.11 8.24 10.25
CA GLY A 237 8.73 8.84 8.97
C GLY A 237 9.64 9.95 8.44
N HIS A 238 10.51 10.55 9.28
CA HIS A 238 11.27 11.76 8.91
C HIS A 238 12.74 11.49 8.61
N ASP A 239 13.43 10.70 9.42
CA ASP A 239 14.86 10.45 9.26
C ASP A 239 15.16 9.07 8.66
N ASN A 240 14.34 8.05 8.94
CA ASN A 240 14.62 6.69 8.50
C ASN A 240 13.35 5.92 8.06
N PRO A 241 12.52 6.47 7.16
CA PRO A 241 11.22 5.89 6.82
C PRO A 241 11.35 4.50 6.19
N SER A 242 10.40 3.61 6.47
CA SER A 242 10.32 2.28 5.86
C SER A 242 9.09 2.16 4.95
N PRO A 243 9.25 1.73 3.68
CA PRO A 243 8.12 1.53 2.76
C PRO A 243 7.44 0.16 2.92
N LEU A 244 7.90 -0.69 3.85
CA LEU A 244 7.48 -2.11 3.91
C LEU A 244 5.97 -2.32 4.07
N LEU A 245 5.29 -1.54 4.91
CA LEU A 245 3.84 -1.66 5.09
C LEU A 245 3.09 -1.30 3.81
N GLU A 246 3.45 -0.17 3.19
CA GLU A 246 2.85 0.29 1.93
C GLU A 246 3.08 -0.72 0.79
N ILE A 247 4.25 -1.36 0.73
CA ILE A 247 4.52 -2.42 -0.24
C ILE A 247 3.56 -3.59 -0.01
N VAL A 248 3.42 -4.07 1.23
CA VAL A 248 2.51 -5.19 1.55
C VAL A 248 1.05 -4.84 1.25
N GLU A 249 0.61 -3.63 1.58
CA GLU A 249 -0.74 -3.14 1.28
C GLU A 249 -1.02 -3.19 -0.23
N GLN A 250 -0.07 -2.73 -1.06
CA GLN A 250 -0.21 -2.80 -2.52
C GLN A 250 -0.24 -4.26 -3.03
N PHE A 251 0.58 -5.16 -2.47
CA PHE A 251 0.52 -6.59 -2.82
C PHE A 251 -0.81 -7.25 -2.42
N VAL A 252 -1.35 -6.90 -1.24
CA VAL A 252 -2.67 -7.38 -0.80
C VAL A 252 -3.76 -6.88 -1.73
N ALA A 253 -3.72 -5.59 -2.09
CA ALA A 253 -4.64 -5.02 -3.07
C ALA A 253 -4.56 -5.69 -4.45
N LYS A 254 -3.35 -6.12 -4.87
CA LYS A 254 -3.14 -6.82 -6.15
C LYS A 254 -3.63 -8.27 -6.14
N GLN A 255 -3.68 -8.92 -4.97
CA GLN A 255 -4.16 -10.30 -4.81
C GLN A 255 -5.64 -10.40 -4.41
N ALA A 256 -6.26 -9.28 -4.03
CA ALA A 256 -7.69 -9.22 -3.73
C ALA A 256 -8.54 -9.59 -4.97
N ALA A 257 -9.74 -10.12 -4.74
CA ALA A 257 -10.67 -10.52 -5.79
C ALA A 257 -12.13 -10.21 -5.41
N GLY A 258 -12.99 -10.08 -6.41
CA GLY A 258 -14.42 -9.82 -6.23
C GLY A 258 -14.69 -8.39 -5.76
N ASN A 259 -15.46 -8.27 -4.68
CA ASN A 259 -15.91 -6.98 -4.15
C ASN A 259 -15.04 -6.52 -2.98
N VAL A 260 -14.45 -5.33 -3.10
CA VAL A 260 -13.62 -4.70 -2.06
C VAL A 260 -14.33 -3.48 -1.48
N SER A 261 -14.29 -3.35 -0.16
CA SER A 261 -14.82 -2.18 0.54
C SER A 261 -13.68 -1.25 0.96
N VAL A 262 -13.81 0.04 0.65
CA VAL A 262 -12.85 1.08 1.05
C VAL A 262 -13.53 2.00 2.05
N TYR A 263 -13.04 2.02 3.29
CA TYR A 263 -13.54 2.87 4.36
C TYR A 263 -12.83 4.22 4.35
N ILE A 264 -13.61 5.30 4.33
CA ILE A 264 -13.14 6.68 4.25
C ILE A 264 -13.75 7.49 5.39
N GLU A 265 -12.90 8.07 6.22
CA GLU A 265 -13.30 8.99 7.30
C GLU A 265 -13.21 10.44 6.86
N SER A 266 -12.27 10.74 5.96
CA SER A 266 -11.98 12.08 5.48
C SER A 266 -11.56 12.06 4.02
N VAL A 267 -11.80 13.17 3.32
CA VAL A 267 -11.30 13.36 1.94
C VAL A 267 -9.76 13.28 1.88
N ARG A 268 -9.07 13.52 3.00
CA ARG A 268 -7.61 13.36 3.11
C ARG A 268 -7.16 11.91 2.89
N ASP A 269 -7.98 10.93 3.28
CA ASP A 269 -7.67 9.51 3.15
C ASP A 269 -7.45 9.09 1.70
N ILE A 270 -8.09 9.76 0.73
CA ILE A 270 -7.85 9.50 -0.70
C ILE A 270 -6.39 9.75 -1.10
N SER A 271 -5.69 10.64 -0.40
CA SER A 271 -4.27 10.89 -0.66
C SER A 271 -3.40 9.75 -0.16
N ALA A 272 -3.64 9.28 1.06
CA ALA A 272 -2.94 8.15 1.67
C ALA A 272 -3.23 6.85 0.92
N LEU A 273 -4.49 6.65 0.52
CA LEU A 273 -4.95 5.47 -0.20
C LEU A 273 -4.66 5.50 -1.70
N ARG A 274 -4.02 6.55 -2.23
CA ARG A 274 -3.87 6.75 -3.68
C ARG A 274 -3.26 5.53 -4.36
N ASN A 275 -2.16 5.01 -3.83
CA ASN A 275 -1.46 3.88 -4.43
C ASN A 275 -2.32 2.61 -4.36
N ILE A 276 -3.01 2.36 -3.24
CA ILE A 276 -3.93 1.23 -3.08
C ILE A 276 -5.11 1.31 -4.03
N LEU A 277 -5.73 2.49 -4.18
CA LEU A 277 -6.83 2.72 -5.11
C LEU A 277 -6.38 2.50 -6.56
N LYS A 278 -5.17 2.95 -6.92
CA LYS A 278 -4.59 2.68 -8.25
C LYS A 278 -4.47 1.19 -8.50
N VAL A 279 -3.96 0.41 -7.53
CA VAL A 279 -3.86 -1.05 -7.65
C VAL A 279 -5.23 -1.70 -7.83
N LEU A 280 -6.21 -1.36 -6.98
CA LEU A 280 -7.55 -1.94 -7.00
C LEU A 280 -8.32 -1.62 -8.28
N MET A 281 -8.23 -0.37 -8.76
CA MET A 281 -9.09 0.14 -9.83
C MET A 281 -8.46 0.03 -11.23
N ILE A 282 -7.13 -0.03 -11.33
CA ILE A 282 -6.41 0.02 -12.62
C ILE A 282 -5.63 -1.28 -12.87
N TYR A 283 -4.93 -1.81 -11.86
CA TYR A 283 -4.00 -2.93 -12.08
C TYR A 283 -4.56 -4.31 -11.70
N ASN A 284 -5.70 -4.40 -11.02
CA ASN A 284 -6.26 -5.67 -10.56
C ASN A 284 -7.52 -6.11 -11.33
N ARG A 285 -7.33 -7.03 -12.28
CA ARG A 285 -8.39 -7.70 -13.07
C ARG A 285 -9.40 -8.50 -12.25
N ASP A 286 -8.96 -9.01 -11.10
CA ASP A 286 -9.80 -9.90 -10.30
C ASP A 286 -10.81 -9.10 -9.45
N ILE A 287 -10.75 -7.77 -9.45
CA ILE A 287 -11.73 -6.89 -8.78
C ILE A 287 -12.95 -6.70 -9.67
N GLU A 288 -14.10 -7.12 -9.16
CA GLU A 288 -15.40 -6.87 -9.77
C GLU A 288 -15.92 -5.49 -9.40
N CYS A 289 -15.75 -5.10 -8.13
CA CYS A 289 -16.23 -3.82 -7.63
C CYS A 289 -15.45 -3.25 -6.44
N VAL A 290 -15.24 -1.93 -6.45
CA VAL A 290 -14.78 -1.18 -5.29
C VAL A 290 -15.94 -0.34 -4.74
N THR A 291 -16.29 -0.56 -3.47
CA THR A 291 -17.36 0.17 -2.77
C THR A 291 -16.76 1.13 -1.75
N PHE A 292 -17.03 2.43 -1.90
CA PHE A 292 -16.60 3.42 -0.92
C PHE A 292 -17.63 3.56 0.21
N LEU A 293 -17.21 3.32 1.45
CA LEU A 293 -18.00 3.45 2.67
C LEU A 293 -17.50 4.66 3.45
N THR A 294 -18.37 5.65 3.63
CA THR A 294 -17.98 6.93 4.26
C THR A 294 -18.63 7.10 5.62
N LEU A 295 -17.90 7.66 6.58
CA LEU A 295 -18.50 8.13 7.83
C LEU A 295 -19.46 9.31 7.57
N LYS A 296 -20.48 9.43 8.43
CA LYS A 296 -21.46 10.53 8.39
C LYS A 296 -20.73 11.88 8.46
N GLY A 297 -20.98 12.75 7.47
CA GLY A 297 -20.37 14.08 7.37
C GLY A 297 -19.32 14.23 6.27
N VAL A 298 -18.83 13.14 5.66
CA VAL A 298 -17.97 13.23 4.48
C VAL A 298 -18.79 13.70 3.27
N ARG A 299 -18.33 14.81 2.65
CA ARG A 299 -18.94 15.37 1.44
C ARG A 299 -18.69 14.49 0.22
N LYS A 300 -19.77 13.87 -0.27
CA LYS A 300 -19.83 12.90 -1.37
C LYS A 300 -19.22 13.42 -2.67
N ASP A 301 -19.58 14.65 -3.03
CA ASP A 301 -19.10 15.40 -4.20
C ASP A 301 -17.59 15.63 -4.17
N LYS A 302 -17.07 16.06 -3.01
CA LYS A 302 -15.63 16.28 -2.82
C LYS A 302 -14.83 14.99 -2.91
N LEU A 303 -15.39 13.89 -2.41
CA LEU A 303 -14.75 12.58 -2.50
C LEU A 303 -14.65 12.11 -3.95
N ALA A 304 -15.75 12.22 -4.71
CA ALA A 304 -15.78 11.87 -6.12
C ALA A 304 -14.74 12.66 -6.93
N SER A 305 -14.68 13.98 -6.74
CA SER A 305 -13.68 14.83 -7.38
C SER A 305 -12.24 14.48 -6.95
N ALA A 306 -12.03 14.13 -5.68
CA ALA A 306 -10.69 13.75 -5.19
C ALA A 306 -10.21 12.43 -5.82
N ILE A 307 -11.09 11.44 -5.96
CA ILE A 307 -10.77 10.16 -6.61
C ILE A 307 -10.46 10.38 -8.10
N GLN A 308 -11.27 11.18 -8.80
CA GLN A 308 -11.08 11.47 -10.23
C GLN A 308 -9.80 12.25 -10.54
N ARG A 309 -9.34 13.12 -9.64
CA ARG A 309 -8.13 13.92 -9.89
C ARG A 309 -6.83 13.17 -9.60
N LYS A 310 -6.88 12.12 -8.78
CA LYS A 310 -5.68 11.47 -8.23
C LYS A 310 -5.35 10.12 -8.86
N ASN A 311 -6.28 9.58 -9.65
CA ASN A 311 -6.18 8.33 -10.40
C ASN A 311 -6.33 8.62 -11.89
#